data_AF-A0A1D8G6D5-F1
#
_entry.id   AF-A0A1D8G6D5-F1
#
_cell.length_a   1.000
_cell.length_b   1.000
_cell.length_c   1.000
_cell.angle_alpha   90.00
_cell.angle_beta   90.00
_cell.angle_gamma   90.00
#
_symmetry.space_group_name_H-M   'P 1'
#
loop_
_entity.id
_entity.type
_entity.pdbx_description
1 polymer ?
#
loop_
_entity_poly.entity_id
_entity_poly.type
_entity_poly.pdbx_seq_one_letter_code
_entity_poly.pdbx_strand_id
1 'polypeptide(L)'
;MRAGGTGGERAEPVHGGPAHGAHGHGSGTGHGSGTAHGHGSGTGHGAGTAHGHGAGGDATGADLAYLALERELAVFLRRARASSGEMAREVHPGLEPAAYGLLVRLDEAGGQRATELAGYFGVGKATMSRQLRALEELGLVVREPDPADGRASLVRLTGEGRDRFRRVRDARRDRYVRKLAGWDRAEVAELARLLHQLNTGSEPRDPRPGPERAPDSAPGPERAPGSAPGPGGHRP
;
A
#
# COMPACT_ATOMS: atom_id res chain seq x y z
N MET A 1 60.75 -46.46 -9.18
CA MET A 1 60.15 -46.74 -7.85
C MET A 1 58.66 -47.03 -8.05
N ARG A 2 58.16 -48.03 -7.32
CA ARG A 2 56.81 -48.68 -7.32
C ARG A 2 55.64 -47.67 -7.21
N ALA A 3 54.46 -47.79 -7.83
CA ALA A 3 53.44 -48.86 -7.95
C ALA A 3 52.47 -49.00 -6.74
N GLY A 4 51.15 -48.97 -7.04
CA GLY A 4 50.01 -49.41 -6.19
C GLY A 4 48.98 -48.30 -5.89
N GLY A 5 47.66 -48.44 -6.00
CA GLY A 5 46.69 -49.51 -6.36
C GLY A 5 45.27 -48.86 -6.34
N THR A 6 44.36 -49.07 -7.28
CA THR A 6 43.34 -50.14 -7.45
C THR A 6 42.36 -50.36 -6.29
N GLY A 7 41.05 -50.25 -6.61
CA GLY A 7 39.89 -50.74 -5.85
C GLY A 7 38.81 -49.64 -5.72
N GLY A 8 37.63 -49.64 -6.36
CA GLY A 8 36.90 -50.68 -7.05
C GLY A 8 35.88 -51.34 -6.12
N GLU A 9 34.65 -50.82 -6.02
CA GLU A 9 33.47 -51.68 -5.83
C GLU A 9 32.15 -50.97 -6.17
N ARG A 10 31.32 -51.69 -6.92
CA ARG A 10 29.94 -51.39 -7.33
C ARG A 10 28.98 -51.99 -6.30
N ALA A 11 27.85 -51.35 -6.04
CA ALA A 11 26.60 -52.04 -5.70
C ALA A 11 25.38 -51.11 -5.91
N GLU A 12 24.60 -51.39 -6.94
CA GLU A 12 23.14 -51.15 -7.00
C GLU A 12 22.47 -52.55 -7.03
N PRO A 13 21.12 -52.67 -7.06
CA PRO A 13 20.09 -52.17 -6.14
C PRO A 13 19.20 -53.35 -5.65
N VAL A 14 18.29 -53.15 -4.67
CA VAL A 14 17.23 -54.15 -4.39
C VAL A 14 15.87 -53.50 -4.10
N HIS A 15 14.88 -54.02 -4.83
CA HIS A 15 13.45 -53.76 -4.85
C HIS A 15 12.69 -53.93 -3.51
N GLY A 16 11.52 -53.27 -3.41
CA GLY A 16 10.39 -53.76 -2.61
C GLY A 16 9.25 -52.76 -2.41
N GLY A 17 8.23 -52.77 -3.30
CA GLY A 17 6.87 -52.31 -2.95
C GLY A 17 6.14 -53.35 -2.06
N PRO A 18 4.81 -53.27 -1.78
CA PRO A 18 3.76 -52.63 -2.59
C PRO A 18 2.59 -51.93 -1.83
N ALA A 19 1.70 -51.35 -2.65
CA ALA A 19 0.22 -51.30 -2.58
C ALA A 19 -0.53 -50.73 -1.36
N HIS A 20 -1.37 -49.71 -1.62
CA HIS A 20 -2.76 -49.66 -1.17
C HIS A 20 -3.62 -48.88 -2.16
N GLY A 21 -4.63 -49.54 -2.72
CA GLY A 21 -5.75 -48.89 -3.40
C GLY A 21 -6.96 -48.79 -2.45
N ALA A 22 -7.86 -47.85 -2.73
CA ALA A 22 -9.28 -47.97 -2.43
C ALA A 22 -10.09 -46.94 -3.23
N HIS A 23 -11.11 -47.47 -3.90
CA HIS A 23 -12.17 -46.77 -4.62
C HIS A 23 -13.11 -45.98 -3.70
N GLY A 24 -13.81 -45.01 -4.27
CA GLY A 24 -14.98 -44.37 -3.65
C GLY A 24 -15.75 -43.49 -4.64
N HIS A 25 -16.79 -44.07 -5.26
CA HIS A 25 -17.80 -43.41 -6.09
C HIS A 25 -18.64 -42.39 -5.31
N GLY A 26 -19.16 -41.37 -6.01
CA GLY A 26 -20.13 -40.43 -5.45
C GLY A 26 -20.72 -39.47 -6.47
N SER A 27 -21.58 -39.99 -7.35
CA SER A 27 -22.47 -39.26 -8.27
C SER A 27 -23.58 -38.50 -7.54
N GLY A 28 -23.92 -37.29 -8.00
CA GLY A 28 -25.02 -36.50 -7.44
C GLY A 28 -25.40 -35.28 -8.28
N THR A 29 -25.91 -35.49 -9.50
CA THR A 29 -26.59 -34.45 -10.30
C THR A 29 -28.09 -34.49 -10.00
N GLY A 30 -28.58 -33.55 -9.20
CA GLY A 30 -30.01 -33.32 -8.97
C GLY A 30 -30.56 -32.28 -9.92
N HIS A 31 -31.43 -32.71 -10.85
CA HIS A 31 -32.33 -31.85 -11.62
C HIS A 31 -33.52 -31.45 -10.75
N GLY A 32 -33.88 -30.17 -10.77
CA GLY A 32 -35.14 -29.66 -10.20
C GLY A 32 -35.78 -28.69 -11.17
N SER A 33 -36.59 -29.20 -12.10
CA SER A 33 -37.51 -28.40 -12.91
C SER A 33 -38.80 -28.18 -12.12
N GLY A 34 -39.08 -26.93 -11.74
CA GLY A 34 -40.36 -26.52 -11.16
C GLY A 34 -41.05 -25.54 -12.11
N THR A 35 -41.93 -26.05 -12.96
CA THR A 35 -42.94 -25.26 -13.67
C THR A 35 -44.19 -25.13 -12.80
N ALA A 36 -44.61 -23.89 -12.52
CA ALA A 36 -45.94 -23.60 -11.99
C ALA A 36 -46.56 -22.43 -12.78
N HIS A 37 -47.68 -22.73 -13.43
CA HIS A 37 -48.61 -21.76 -13.99
C HIS A 37 -49.36 -21.03 -12.87
N GLY A 38 -49.67 -19.74 -13.09
CA GLY A 38 -50.61 -18.98 -12.27
C GLY A 38 -50.97 -17.66 -12.93
N HIS A 39 -52.13 -17.63 -13.60
CA HIS A 39 -52.78 -16.44 -14.13
C HIS A 39 -53.19 -15.47 -13.01
N GLY A 40 -53.16 -14.17 -13.31
CA GLY A 40 -53.68 -13.13 -12.43
C GLY A 40 -53.76 -11.78 -13.15
N SER A 41 -54.80 -11.61 -13.96
CA SER A 41 -55.18 -10.34 -14.58
C SER A 41 -55.65 -9.34 -13.52
N GLY A 42 -55.09 -8.13 -13.53
CA GLY A 42 -55.53 -7.02 -12.68
C GLY A 42 -55.37 -5.69 -13.43
N THR A 43 -56.43 -5.28 -14.11
CA THR A 43 -56.58 -3.94 -14.69
C THR A 43 -56.93 -2.92 -13.62
N GLY A 44 -56.16 -1.83 -13.54
CA GLY A 44 -56.50 -0.63 -12.77
C GLY A 44 -55.92 0.61 -13.46
N HIS A 45 -56.78 1.38 -14.12
CA HIS A 45 -56.48 2.73 -14.62
C HIS A 45 -56.82 3.75 -13.51
N GLY A 46 -55.99 4.79 -13.37
CA GLY A 46 -56.30 5.96 -12.55
C GLY A 46 -55.12 6.91 -12.40
N ALA A 47 -55.05 7.91 -13.28
CA ALA A 47 -54.07 8.99 -13.28
C ALA A 47 -54.34 10.04 -12.18
N GLY A 48 -53.30 10.73 -11.70
CA GLY A 48 -53.43 11.90 -10.82
C GLY A 48 -52.14 12.31 -10.12
N THR A 49 -51.32 13.09 -10.81
CA THR A 49 -50.07 13.72 -10.35
C THR A 49 -50.29 14.79 -9.27
N ALA A 50 -49.42 14.87 -8.25
CA ALA A 50 -48.45 15.98 -8.07
C ALA A 50 -47.86 16.06 -6.63
N HIS A 51 -46.53 16.07 -6.60
CA HIS A 51 -45.63 16.85 -5.74
C HIS A 51 -45.67 16.69 -4.21
N GLY A 52 -44.77 15.82 -3.75
CA GLY A 52 -43.89 16.06 -2.60
C GLY A 52 -42.44 15.78 -3.01
N HIS A 53 -41.87 16.63 -3.88
CA HIS A 53 -40.47 16.57 -4.30
C HIS A 53 -39.64 17.43 -3.36
N GLY A 54 -38.72 16.83 -2.60
CA GLY A 54 -37.74 17.57 -1.80
C GLY A 54 -37.29 16.87 -0.52
N ALA A 55 -36.65 15.71 -0.65
CA ALA A 55 -35.77 15.12 0.39
C ALA A 55 -35.09 13.82 -0.07
N GLY A 56 -35.70 13.08 -1.02
CA GLY A 56 -35.22 11.75 -1.43
C GLY A 56 -34.11 11.71 -2.49
N GLY A 57 -33.84 12.82 -3.19
CA GLY A 57 -32.82 12.89 -4.26
C GLY A 57 -31.39 12.92 -3.75
N ASP A 58 -31.14 13.68 -2.67
CA ASP A 58 -29.81 13.83 -2.08
C ASP A 58 -29.37 12.59 -1.30
N ALA A 59 -30.32 11.95 -0.60
CA ALA A 59 -30.08 10.68 0.08
C ALA A 59 -29.74 9.57 -0.93
N THR A 60 -30.51 9.46 -2.02
CA THR A 60 -30.23 8.46 -3.07
C THR A 60 -28.91 8.74 -3.80
N GLY A 61 -28.58 10.00 -4.06
CA GLY A 61 -27.31 10.40 -4.69
C GLY A 61 -26.11 10.14 -3.77
N ALA A 62 -26.23 10.45 -2.48
CA ALA A 62 -25.23 10.13 -1.48
C ALA A 62 -25.02 8.61 -1.36
N ASP A 63 -26.10 7.83 -1.30
CA ASP A 63 -26.05 6.37 -1.22
C ASP A 63 -25.34 5.77 -2.44
N LEU A 64 -25.62 6.26 -3.65
CA LEU A 64 -24.92 5.85 -4.87
C LEU A 64 -23.43 6.22 -4.84
N ALA A 65 -23.07 7.38 -4.32
CA ALA A 65 -21.68 7.80 -4.16
C ALA A 65 -20.93 6.91 -3.15
N TYR A 66 -21.56 6.55 -2.03
CA TYR A 66 -20.99 5.64 -1.04
C TYR A 66 -20.84 4.20 -1.56
N LEU A 67 -21.82 3.69 -2.31
CA LEU A 67 -21.71 2.39 -2.98
C LEU A 67 -20.60 2.38 -4.04
N ALA A 68 -20.41 3.47 -4.77
CA ALA A 68 -19.29 3.63 -5.67
C ALA A 68 -17.95 3.63 -4.93
N LEU A 69 -17.85 4.38 -3.84
CA LEU A 69 -16.67 4.41 -2.98
C LEU A 69 -16.35 3.01 -2.41
N GLU A 70 -17.35 2.29 -1.89
CA GLU A 70 -17.18 0.94 -1.35
C GLU A 70 -16.60 -0.02 -2.40
N ARG A 71 -17.17 0.00 -3.61
CA ARG A 71 -16.68 -0.83 -4.72
C ARG A 71 -15.23 -0.48 -5.09
N GLU A 72 -14.91 0.80 -5.23
CA GLU A 72 -13.55 1.21 -5.60
C GLU A 72 -12.53 0.89 -4.49
N LEU A 73 -12.90 1.07 -3.21
CA LEU A 73 -12.08 0.66 -2.07
C LEU A 73 -11.85 -0.85 -2.07
N ALA A 74 -12.89 -1.66 -2.31
CA ALA A 74 -12.75 -3.11 -2.37
C ALA A 74 -11.81 -3.54 -3.51
N VAL A 75 -11.92 -2.92 -4.69
CA VAL A 75 -11.02 -3.15 -5.82
C VAL A 75 -9.58 -2.73 -5.47
N PHE A 76 -9.42 -1.56 -4.85
CA PHE A 76 -8.12 -1.04 -4.44
C PHE A 76 -7.43 -1.96 -3.43
N LEU A 77 -8.13 -2.40 -2.38
CA LEU A 77 -7.59 -3.29 -1.35
C LEU A 77 -7.15 -4.64 -1.92
N ARG A 78 -7.96 -5.25 -2.80
CA ARG A 78 -7.57 -6.50 -3.48
C ARG A 78 -6.30 -6.32 -4.33
N ARG A 79 -6.22 -5.25 -5.12
CA ARG A 79 -5.03 -4.93 -5.93
C ARG A 79 -3.82 -4.61 -5.07
N ALA A 80 -4.00 -3.91 -3.96
CA ALA A 80 -2.95 -3.60 -2.99
C ALA A 80 -2.40 -4.88 -2.35
N ARG A 81 -3.25 -5.84 -1.97
CA ARG A 81 -2.83 -7.14 -1.44
C ARG A 81 -2.00 -7.92 -2.45
N ALA A 82 -2.44 -7.98 -3.71
CA ALA A 82 -1.69 -8.63 -4.79
C ALA A 82 -0.33 -7.96 -5.01
N SER A 83 -0.33 -6.62 -5.13
CA SER A 83 0.89 -5.83 -5.30
C SER A 83 1.87 -6.02 -4.14
N SER A 84 1.41 -6.05 -2.89
CA SER A 84 2.29 -6.33 -1.74
C SER A 84 2.98 -7.70 -1.85
N GLY A 85 2.32 -8.71 -2.42
CA GLY A 85 2.92 -10.01 -2.67
C GLY A 85 3.97 -10.01 -3.79
N GLU A 86 3.77 -9.21 -4.84
CA GLU A 86 4.77 -9.00 -5.89
C GLU A 86 5.99 -8.26 -5.34
N MET A 87 5.74 -7.16 -4.61
CA MET A 87 6.75 -6.35 -3.95
C MET A 87 7.62 -7.16 -2.97
N ALA A 88 6.99 -8.03 -2.18
CA ALA A 88 7.73 -8.92 -1.29
C ALA A 88 8.73 -9.80 -2.05
N ARG A 89 8.27 -10.43 -3.14
CA ARG A 89 9.12 -11.29 -3.99
C ARG A 89 10.22 -10.52 -4.70
N GLU A 90 9.96 -9.28 -5.12
CA GLU A 90 10.96 -8.39 -5.72
C GLU A 90 12.07 -8.03 -4.71
N VAL A 91 11.76 -7.91 -3.41
CA VAL A 91 12.78 -7.67 -2.36
C VAL A 91 13.60 -8.94 -2.10
N HIS A 92 12.92 -10.06 -1.89
CA HIS A 92 13.54 -11.37 -1.71
C HIS A 92 12.53 -12.49 -2.05
N PRO A 93 12.88 -13.53 -2.83
CA PRO A 93 11.95 -14.61 -3.18
C PRO A 93 11.33 -15.35 -1.99
N GLY A 94 12.09 -15.51 -0.91
CA GLY A 94 11.65 -16.10 0.35
C GLY A 94 10.90 -15.15 1.31
N LEU A 95 10.70 -13.88 0.95
CA LEU A 95 9.99 -12.94 1.81
C LEU A 95 8.49 -13.18 1.75
N GLU A 96 7.88 -13.42 2.92
CA GLU A 96 6.44 -13.54 3.02
C GLU A 96 5.73 -12.20 2.71
N PRO A 97 4.60 -12.22 1.97
CA PRO A 97 3.84 -11.00 1.67
C PRO A 97 3.41 -10.19 2.90
N ALA A 98 3.14 -10.86 4.02
CA ALA A 98 2.76 -10.22 5.27
C ALA A 98 3.93 -9.47 5.94
N ALA A 99 5.16 -9.89 5.70
CA ALA A 99 6.36 -9.30 6.29
C ALA A 99 6.86 -8.05 5.53
N TYR A 100 6.37 -7.79 4.30
CA TYR A 100 6.71 -6.57 3.56
C TYR A 100 6.35 -5.29 4.34
N GLY A 101 5.22 -5.30 5.05
CA GLY A 101 4.80 -4.17 5.89
C GLY A 101 5.81 -3.83 6.99
N LEU A 102 6.50 -4.82 7.56
CA LEU A 102 7.54 -4.61 8.56
C LEU A 102 8.72 -3.83 7.98
N LEU A 103 9.13 -4.13 6.74
CA LEU A 103 10.21 -3.42 6.07
C LEU A 103 9.84 -1.95 5.81
N VAL A 104 8.59 -1.69 5.39
CA VAL A 104 8.05 -0.33 5.24
C VAL A 104 8.16 0.43 6.56
N ARG A 105 7.68 -0.18 7.65
CA ARG A 105 7.68 0.45 8.96
C ARG A 105 9.10 0.75 9.47
N LEU A 106 10.04 -0.18 9.30
CA LEU A 106 11.44 0.00 9.72
C LEU A 106 12.22 1.00 8.84
N ASP A 107 11.85 1.15 7.56
CA ASP A 107 12.44 2.20 6.71
C ASP A 107 11.95 3.59 7.12
N GLU A 108 10.66 3.72 7.49
CA GLU A 108 10.02 5.00 7.84
C GLU A 108 10.31 5.46 9.28
N ALA A 109 10.26 4.55 10.25
CA ALA A 109 10.42 4.86 11.67
C ALA A 109 11.82 4.53 12.22
N GLY A 110 12.69 3.92 11.42
CA GLY A 110 14.00 3.46 11.87
C GLY A 110 13.93 2.21 12.74
N GLY A 111 14.96 2.03 13.57
CA GLY A 111 15.05 0.87 14.46
C GLY A 111 13.96 0.91 15.53
N GLN A 112 13.26 -0.21 15.74
CA GLN A 112 12.14 -0.30 16.67
C GLN A 112 12.19 -1.53 17.55
N ARG A 113 11.58 -1.45 18.75
CA ARG A 113 11.46 -2.62 19.63
C ARG A 113 10.47 -3.63 19.03
N ALA A 114 10.76 -4.92 19.19
CA ALA A 114 9.84 -5.97 18.72
C ALA A 114 8.42 -5.87 19.32
N THR A 115 8.30 -5.35 20.55
CA THR A 115 7.01 -5.10 21.21
C THR A 115 6.23 -3.96 20.58
N GLU A 116 6.91 -2.91 20.11
CA GLU A 116 6.27 -1.79 19.41
C GLU A 116 5.78 -2.21 18.04
N LEU A 117 6.58 -3.01 17.32
CA LEU A 117 6.18 -3.60 16.06
C LEU A 117 4.93 -4.48 16.26
N ALA A 118 4.94 -5.35 17.27
CA ALA A 118 3.78 -6.19 17.59
C ALA A 118 2.51 -5.36 17.84
N GLY A 119 2.62 -4.28 18.63
CA GLY A 119 1.51 -3.36 18.90
C GLY A 119 1.02 -2.64 17.64
N TYR A 120 1.93 -2.11 16.82
CA TYR A 120 1.60 -1.40 15.59
C TYR A 120 0.86 -2.28 14.57
N PHE A 121 1.28 -3.53 14.41
CA PHE A 121 0.65 -4.48 13.49
C PHE A 121 -0.54 -5.23 14.09
N GLY A 122 -0.85 -5.02 15.38
CA GLY A 122 -1.95 -5.71 16.06
C GLY A 122 -1.75 -7.24 16.18
N VAL A 123 -0.50 -7.71 16.24
CA VAL A 123 -0.18 -9.14 16.30
C VAL A 123 0.47 -9.52 17.63
N GLY A 124 0.31 -10.78 18.04
CA GLY A 124 0.94 -11.29 19.26
C GLY A 124 2.46 -11.36 19.18
N LYS A 125 3.13 -11.26 20.34
CA LYS A 125 4.60 -11.32 20.48
C LYS A 125 5.23 -12.55 19.79
N ALA A 126 4.59 -13.71 19.90
CA ALA A 126 5.09 -14.94 19.27
C ALA A 126 5.05 -14.86 17.73
N THR A 127 4.00 -14.28 17.16
CA THR A 127 3.88 -14.06 15.71
C THR A 127 4.91 -13.06 15.23
N MET A 128 5.04 -11.92 15.92
CA MET A 128 6.06 -10.92 15.59
C MET A 128 7.47 -11.51 15.68
N SER A 129 7.75 -12.31 16.72
CA SER A 129 9.06 -12.94 16.89
C SER A 129 9.43 -13.85 15.73
N ARG A 130 8.48 -14.68 15.26
CA ARG A 130 8.66 -15.55 14.08
C ARG A 130 8.90 -14.77 12.79
N GLN A 131 8.09 -13.73 12.53
CA GLN A 131 8.24 -12.90 11.33
C GLN A 131 9.61 -12.22 11.28
N LEU A 132 10.05 -11.68 12.41
CA LEU A 132 11.35 -11.04 12.52
C LEU A 132 12.51 -12.03 12.39
N ARG A 133 12.40 -13.24 12.96
CA ARG A 133 13.40 -14.30 12.74
C ARG A 133 13.52 -14.65 11.25
N ALA A 134 12.39 -14.81 10.55
CA ALA A 134 12.42 -15.06 9.11
C ALA A 134 13.12 -13.91 8.36
N LEU A 135 12.86 -12.65 8.71
CA LEU A 135 13.56 -11.51 8.12
C LEU A 135 15.07 -11.48 8.41
N GLU A 136 15.49 -11.92 9.59
CA GLU A 136 16.91 -12.06 9.96
C GLU A 136 17.59 -13.17 9.15
N GLU A 137 16.94 -14.33 9.01
CA GLU A 137 17.43 -15.45 8.21
C GLU A 137 17.59 -15.08 6.73
N LEU A 138 16.76 -14.16 6.23
CA LEU A 138 16.87 -13.57 4.89
C LEU A 138 17.92 -12.45 4.79
N GLY A 139 18.60 -12.09 5.89
CA GLY A 139 19.58 -11.02 5.93
C GLY A 139 19.02 -9.61 5.77
N LEU A 140 17.69 -9.43 5.88
CA LEU A 140 17.01 -8.16 5.62
C LEU A 140 16.96 -7.25 6.85
N VAL A 141 16.94 -7.83 8.05
CA VAL A 141 16.96 -7.10 9.32
C VAL A 141 18.03 -7.67 10.25
N VAL A 142 18.42 -6.88 11.23
CA VAL A 142 19.28 -7.29 12.33
C VAL A 142 18.61 -6.93 13.66
N ARG A 143 18.78 -7.82 14.65
CA ARG A 143 18.40 -7.57 16.04
C ARG A 143 19.63 -7.35 16.90
N GLU A 144 19.58 -6.29 17.68
CA GLU A 144 20.62 -5.92 18.63
C GLU A 144 19.98 -5.65 20.00
N PRO A 145 20.70 -5.87 21.11
CA PRO A 145 20.26 -5.42 22.42
C PRO A 145 19.98 -3.92 22.40
N ASP A 146 18.87 -3.50 23.02
CA ASP A 146 18.58 -2.07 23.14
C ASP A 146 19.56 -1.44 24.16
N PRO A 147 20.36 -0.43 23.77
CA PRO A 147 21.31 0.22 24.69
C PRO A 147 20.62 0.96 25.84
N ALA A 148 19.34 1.34 25.68
CA ALA A 148 18.54 1.95 26.74
C ALA A 148 17.83 0.92 27.63
N ASP A 149 17.73 -0.34 27.19
CA ASP A 149 17.09 -1.42 27.95
C ASP A 149 17.62 -2.79 27.49
N GLY A 150 18.66 -3.31 28.14
CA GLY A 150 19.30 -4.57 27.76
C GLY A 150 18.40 -5.82 27.77
N ARG A 151 17.15 -5.71 28.24
CA ARG A 151 16.13 -6.78 28.16
C ARG A 151 15.30 -6.71 26.88
N ALA A 152 15.31 -5.58 26.18
CA ALA A 152 14.64 -5.39 24.91
C ALA A 152 15.61 -5.59 23.75
N SER A 153 15.05 -5.96 22.59
CA SER A 153 15.80 -6.00 21.32
C SER A 153 15.29 -4.90 20.40
N LEU A 154 16.22 -4.15 19.82
CA LEU A 154 15.98 -3.24 18.71
C LEU A 154 16.16 -4.00 17.40
N VAL A 155 15.16 -3.89 16.54
CA VAL A 155 15.17 -4.43 15.19
C VAL A 155 15.43 -3.27 14.23
N ARG A 156 16.38 -3.42 13.31
CA ARG A 156 16.63 -2.45 12.23
C ARG A 156 16.87 -3.15 10.90
N LEU A 157 16.61 -2.46 9.79
CA LEU A 157 17.03 -2.95 8.47
C LEU A 157 18.57 -3.07 8.42
N THR A 158 19.06 -4.13 7.80
CA THR A 158 20.47 -4.20 7.38
C THR A 158 20.72 -3.21 6.24
N GLY A 159 21.99 -2.93 5.92
CA GLY A 159 22.32 -2.12 4.73
C GLY A 159 21.76 -2.74 3.45
N GLU A 160 21.99 -4.05 3.28
CA GLU A 160 21.45 -4.81 2.15
C GLU A 160 19.91 -4.83 2.12
N GLY A 161 19.27 -5.08 3.26
CA GLY A 161 17.81 -5.08 3.36
C GLY A 161 17.20 -3.73 3.00
N ARG A 162 17.82 -2.63 3.44
CA ARG A 162 17.44 -1.27 3.06
C ARG A 162 17.60 -1.02 1.56
N ASP A 163 18.72 -1.42 0.97
CA ASP A 163 18.97 -1.21 -0.45
C ASP A 163 18.00 -2.01 -1.33
N ARG A 164 17.76 -3.28 -0.99
CA ARG A 164 16.76 -4.13 -1.67
C ARG A 164 15.37 -3.52 -1.56
N PHE A 165 14.96 -3.11 -0.36
CA PHE A 165 13.66 -2.49 -0.14
C PHE A 165 13.49 -1.20 -0.92
N ARG A 166 14.49 -0.31 -0.92
CA ARG A 166 14.44 0.98 -1.63
C ARG A 166 14.34 0.83 -3.14
N ARG A 167 15.12 -0.07 -3.75
CA ARG A 167 15.00 -0.36 -5.19
C ARG A 167 13.58 -0.73 -5.60
N VAL A 168 12.95 -1.57 -4.79
CA VAL A 168 11.58 -2.04 -5.02
C VAL A 168 10.57 -0.91 -4.78
N ARG A 169 10.76 -0.09 -3.75
CA ARG A 169 9.96 1.13 -3.48
C ARG A 169 10.04 2.13 -4.63
N ASP A 170 11.23 2.36 -5.18
CA ASP A 170 11.46 3.26 -6.31
C ASP A 170 10.79 2.73 -7.58
N ALA A 171 10.96 1.45 -7.90
CA ALA A 171 10.27 0.81 -9.02
C ALA A 171 8.74 0.92 -8.89
N ARG A 172 8.21 0.81 -7.67
CA ARG A 172 6.78 1.03 -7.39
C ARG A 172 6.35 2.47 -7.61
N ARG A 173 7.17 3.45 -7.19
CA ARG A 173 6.91 4.86 -7.47
C ARG A 173 6.85 5.11 -8.98
N ASP A 174 7.79 4.55 -9.75
CA ASP A 174 7.79 4.69 -11.20
C ASP A 174 6.57 4.03 -11.87
N ARG A 175 6.10 2.89 -11.32
CA ARG A 175 4.82 2.28 -11.74
C ARG A 175 3.64 3.21 -11.51
N TYR A 176 3.57 3.92 -10.38
CA TYR A 176 2.51 4.91 -10.14
C TYR A 176 2.62 6.11 -11.07
N VAL A 177 3.82 6.63 -11.31
CA VAL A 177 4.04 7.73 -12.26
C VAL A 177 3.52 7.36 -13.65
N ARG A 178 3.82 6.15 -14.15
CA ARG A 178 3.30 5.67 -15.43
C ARG A 178 1.79 5.48 -15.42
N LYS A 179 1.25 4.88 -14.36
CA LYS A 179 -0.20 4.61 -14.23
C LYS A 179 -1.03 5.89 -14.19
N LEU A 180 -0.48 6.96 -13.61
CA LEU A 180 -1.14 8.26 -13.43
C LEU A 180 -0.66 9.29 -14.45
N ALA A 181 0.02 8.88 -15.53
CA ALA A 181 0.61 9.80 -16.49
C ALA A 181 -0.42 10.69 -17.22
N GLY A 182 -1.69 10.26 -17.28
CA GLY A 182 -2.79 11.03 -17.86
C GLY A 182 -3.54 11.92 -16.86
N TRP A 183 -3.17 11.92 -15.58
CA TRP A 183 -3.81 12.74 -14.54
C TRP A 183 -3.04 14.05 -14.39
N ASP A 184 -3.72 15.14 -14.07
CA ASP A 184 -3.05 16.37 -13.67
C ASP A 184 -2.36 16.19 -12.31
N ARG A 185 -1.28 16.94 -12.09
CA ARG A 185 -0.54 16.94 -10.82
C ARG A 185 -1.44 17.37 -9.66
N ALA A 186 -2.40 18.27 -9.88
CA ALA A 186 -3.35 18.67 -8.85
C ALA A 186 -4.27 17.51 -8.45
N GLU A 187 -4.75 16.71 -9.41
CA GLU A 187 -5.59 15.54 -9.13
C GLU A 187 -4.83 14.46 -8.35
N VAL A 188 -3.56 14.21 -8.72
CA VAL A 188 -2.70 13.28 -7.98
C VAL A 188 -2.45 13.76 -6.55
N ALA A 189 -2.20 15.06 -6.36
CA ALA A 189 -2.01 15.64 -5.04
C ALA A 189 -3.30 15.58 -4.19
N GLU A 190 -4.46 15.83 -4.82
CA GLU A 190 -5.75 15.78 -4.14
C GLU A 190 -6.11 14.35 -3.72
N LEU A 191 -5.88 13.36 -4.59
CA LEU A 191 -6.04 11.95 -4.22
C LEU A 191 -5.16 11.57 -3.02
N ALA A 192 -3.89 12.00 -3.02
CA ALA A 192 -2.98 11.74 -1.90
C ALA A 192 -3.49 12.39 -0.60
N ARG A 193 -4.03 13.61 -0.67
CA ARG A 193 -4.63 14.34 0.46
C ARG A 193 -5.85 13.60 1.02
N LEU A 194 -6.78 13.19 0.16
CA LEU A 194 -8.01 12.48 0.56
C LEU A 194 -7.69 11.11 1.19
N LEU A 195 -6.74 10.36 0.61
CA LEU A 195 -6.29 9.08 1.17
C LEU A 195 -5.62 9.28 2.54
N HIS A 196 -4.85 10.34 2.73
CA HIS A 196 -4.25 10.64 4.02
C HIS A 196 -5.32 10.95 5.08
N GLN A 197 -6.34 11.75 4.74
CA GLN A 197 -7.46 12.03 5.64
C GLN A 197 -8.21 10.75 6.01
N LEU A 198 -8.50 9.90 5.02
CA LEU A 198 -9.14 8.59 5.24
C LEU A 198 -8.33 7.73 6.21
N ASN A 199 -7.00 7.64 6.03
CA ASN A 199 -6.14 6.79 6.86
C ASN A 199 -5.93 7.32 8.28
N THR A 200 -6.02 8.63 8.49
CA THR A 200 -5.81 9.26 9.80
C THR A 200 -7.11 9.46 10.57
N GLY A 201 -8.26 9.23 9.92
CA GLY A 201 -9.57 9.60 10.49
C GLY A 201 -9.70 11.10 10.73
N SER A 202 -8.87 11.92 10.09
CA SER A 202 -8.93 13.37 10.23
C SER A 202 -10.21 13.88 9.59
N GLU A 203 -11.02 14.63 10.33
CA GLU A 203 -12.17 15.33 9.75
C GLU A 203 -11.71 16.27 8.61
N PRO A 204 -12.58 16.56 7.62
CA PRO A 204 -12.28 17.51 6.58
C PRO A 204 -11.94 18.87 7.20
N ARG A 205 -10.66 19.27 7.16
CA ARG A 205 -10.32 20.67 7.36
C ARG A 205 -10.78 21.42 6.13
N ASP A 206 -11.97 22.00 6.20
CA ASP A 206 -12.55 22.90 5.21
C ASP A 206 -11.47 23.90 4.75
N PRO A 207 -10.93 23.78 3.53
CA PRO A 207 -10.03 24.77 2.99
C PRO A 207 -10.90 25.87 2.37
N ARG A 208 -11.68 26.57 3.19
CA ARG A 208 -12.16 27.88 2.76
C ARG A 208 -10.92 28.75 2.54
N PRO A 209 -10.71 29.30 1.34
CA PRO A 209 -9.70 30.34 1.19
C PRO A 209 -10.10 31.44 2.17
N GLY A 210 -9.24 31.70 3.16
CA GLY A 210 -9.36 32.88 3.99
C GLY A 210 -9.46 34.10 3.07
N PRO A 211 -10.23 35.14 3.43
CA PRO A 211 -10.42 36.28 2.56
C PRO A 211 -9.05 36.78 2.11
N GLU A 212 -8.90 36.84 0.79
CA GLU A 212 -7.76 37.39 0.07
C GLU A 212 -7.34 38.67 0.77
N ARG A 213 -6.24 38.61 1.51
CA ARG A 213 -5.64 39.80 2.11
C ARG A 213 -5.10 40.57 0.93
N ALA A 214 -5.87 41.58 0.51
CA ALA A 214 -5.50 42.50 -0.54
C ALA A 214 -4.03 42.90 -0.37
N PRO A 215 -3.23 42.94 -1.46
CA PRO A 215 -1.85 43.37 -1.37
C PRO A 215 -1.79 44.74 -0.71
N ASP A 216 -1.02 44.80 0.38
CA ASP A 216 -0.69 46.03 1.07
C ASP A 216 -0.12 47.02 0.04
N SER A 217 -0.60 48.24 0.14
CA SER A 217 -0.38 49.28 -0.85
C SER A 217 1.12 49.60 -1.01
N ALA A 218 1.48 49.96 -2.23
CA ALA A 218 2.83 50.15 -2.75
C ALA A 218 3.84 50.90 -1.83
N PRO A 219 5.16 50.64 -1.99
CA PRO A 219 6.20 51.47 -1.40
C PRO A 219 6.13 52.90 -1.97
N GLY A 220 6.21 53.88 -1.07
CA GLY A 220 6.21 55.31 -1.41
C GLY A 220 7.39 55.74 -2.29
N PRO A 221 7.30 56.90 -2.97
CA PRO A 221 8.28 57.32 -3.95
C PRO A 221 9.64 57.61 -3.31
N GLU A 222 10.64 56.83 -3.74
CA GLU A 222 12.06 57.03 -3.49
C GLU A 222 12.50 58.36 -4.13
N ARG A 223 12.87 59.33 -3.29
CA ARG A 223 13.50 60.58 -3.73
C ARG A 223 14.91 60.26 -4.24
N ALA A 224 15.13 60.51 -5.53
CA ALA A 224 16.43 60.47 -6.18
C ALA A 224 17.46 61.40 -5.48
N PRO A 225 18.71 60.97 -5.27
CA PRO A 225 19.81 61.89 -5.02
C PRO A 225 20.28 62.51 -6.34
N GLY A 226 20.14 63.83 -6.43
CA GLY A 226 20.64 64.62 -7.54
C GLY A 226 22.15 64.81 -7.51
N SER A 227 22.71 64.81 -8.73
CA SER A 227 23.92 65.49 -9.19
C SER A 227 25.30 65.00 -8.71
N ALA A 228 25.93 64.26 -9.63
CA ALA A 228 27.38 64.18 -9.78
C ALA A 228 28.00 65.56 -10.13
N PRO A 229 29.24 65.85 -9.72
CA PRO A 229 30.06 66.88 -10.35
C PRO A 229 30.76 66.31 -11.61
N GLY A 230 30.70 67.08 -12.70
CA GLY A 230 31.10 66.67 -14.04
C GLY A 230 32.62 66.58 -14.30
N PRO A 231 33.02 66.05 -15.47
CA PRO A 231 34.42 65.86 -15.81
C PRO A 231 34.98 67.01 -16.65
N GLY A 232 36.25 67.35 -16.39
CA GLY A 232 37.22 67.67 -17.44
C GLY A 232 37.35 69.14 -17.86
N GLY A 233 38.38 69.81 -17.33
CA GLY A 233 38.98 71.01 -17.93
C GLY A 233 40.51 70.86 -17.91
N HIS A 234 41.10 70.85 -19.10
CA HIS A 234 42.50 70.58 -19.40
C HIS A 234 43.42 71.80 -19.11
N ARG A 235 44.68 71.48 -18.82
CA ARG A 235 45.95 72.25 -18.71
C ARG A 235 46.14 73.51 -19.60
N PRO A 236 47.17 74.37 -19.40
CA PRO A 236 48.52 74.10 -18.82
C PRO A 236 48.87 74.81 -17.51
#